data_AF-A0A2I0N6L5-F1
#
_entry.id   AF-A0A2I0N6L5-F1
#
_cell.length_a   1.000
_cell.length_b   1.000
_cell.length_c   1.000
_cell.angle_alpha   90.00
_cell.angle_beta   90.00
_cell.angle_gamma   90.00
#
_symmetry.space_group_name_H-M   'P 1'
#
loop_
_entity.id
_entity.type
_entity.pdbx_description
1 polymer ?
#
loop_
_entity_poly.entity_id
_entity_poly.type
_entity_poly.pdbx_seq_one_letter_code
_entity_poly.pdbx_strand_id
1 'polypeptide(L)'
;MEWFWGDEMVLKHSTESRIVAVIGKPQTGKTRFCYGAVLEAVRSGKKALVIITNLPYSEVLDNLGSEGKSAESAGNLTIMDCYSWRVGLKTEAKYAVGQLDDLSHLSALASKLMKDFPKRSLIVLDSVTTLTLHSKPEDVIKFLDVAFALARKSDLKFLAVVEDGAHDAGFVARIKSLADDIVETDSEPA
;
A
#
# COMPACT_ATOMS: atom_id res chain seq x y z
N MET A 1 11.80 -24.76 -10.90
CA MET A 1 11.60 -24.59 -9.46
C MET A 1 10.34 -23.76 -9.32
N GLU A 2 9.20 -24.44 -9.24
CA GLU A 2 7.87 -23.84 -9.24
C GLU A 2 7.56 -23.39 -7.81
N TRP A 3 7.27 -22.10 -7.63
CA TRP A 3 7.04 -21.47 -6.34
C TRP A 3 5.62 -20.88 -6.29
N PHE A 4 4.93 -21.12 -5.17
CA PHE A 4 3.76 -20.41 -4.62
C PHE A 4 2.50 -20.21 -5.49
N TRP A 5 1.59 -21.19 -5.46
CA TRP A 5 0.25 -21.11 -6.08
C TRP A 5 -0.86 -20.52 -5.17
N GLY A 6 -0.55 -20.07 -3.94
CA GLY A 6 -1.55 -19.53 -3.00
C GLY A 6 -1.82 -18.02 -3.18
N ASP A 7 -0.77 -17.21 -3.17
CA ASP A 7 -0.89 -15.75 -3.08
C ASP A 7 -1.19 -15.07 -4.42
N GLU A 8 -0.84 -15.71 -5.54
CA GLU A 8 -1.15 -15.22 -6.89
C GLU A 8 -2.66 -15.19 -7.18
N MET A 9 -3.46 -16.00 -6.46
CA MET A 9 -4.89 -16.13 -6.74
C MET A 9 -5.75 -14.99 -6.20
N VAL A 10 -5.37 -14.37 -5.07
CA VAL A 10 -6.19 -13.36 -4.37
C VAL A 10 -6.45 -12.14 -5.26
N LEU A 11 -5.45 -11.72 -6.02
CA LEU A 11 -5.55 -10.53 -6.86
C LEU A 11 -5.88 -10.83 -8.33
N LYS A 12 -5.49 -11.99 -8.88
CA LYS A 12 -5.70 -12.28 -10.32
C LYS A 12 -7.14 -12.61 -10.70
N HIS A 13 -7.93 -13.23 -9.83
CA HIS A 13 -9.26 -13.75 -10.19
C HIS A 13 -10.44 -12.95 -9.62
N SER A 14 -10.22 -11.99 -8.72
CA SER A 14 -11.32 -11.15 -8.23
C SER A 14 -11.77 -10.13 -9.28
N THR A 15 -13.03 -10.22 -9.67
CA THR A 15 -13.76 -9.25 -10.51
C THR A 15 -14.24 -8.02 -9.74
N GLU A 16 -14.10 -8.03 -8.41
CA GLU A 16 -14.59 -7.01 -7.48
C GLU A 16 -13.44 -6.32 -6.73
N SER A 17 -13.74 -5.15 -6.15
CA SER A 17 -12.88 -4.51 -5.14
C SER A 17 -12.50 -5.49 -4.04
N ARG A 18 -11.22 -5.49 -3.66
CA ARG A 18 -10.71 -6.31 -2.56
C ARG A 18 -9.75 -5.50 -1.72
N ILE A 19 -9.96 -5.55 -0.41
CA ILE A 19 -9.08 -5.02 0.60
C ILE A 19 -8.29 -6.20 1.18
N VAL A 20 -6.98 -6.19 1.01
CA VAL A 20 -6.09 -7.24 1.48
C VAL A 20 -5.14 -6.68 2.54
N ALA A 21 -5.15 -7.27 3.72
CA ALA A 21 -4.13 -7.01 4.73
C ALA A 21 -2.94 -7.95 4.47
N VAL A 22 -1.76 -7.38 4.22
CA VAL A 22 -0.50 -8.12 4.04
C VAL A 22 0.29 -8.03 5.32
N ILE A 23 0.34 -9.13 6.08
CA ILE A 23 0.80 -9.16 7.47
C ILE A 23 1.99 -10.11 7.59
N GLY A 24 2.98 -9.73 8.40
CA GLY A 24 4.11 -10.61 8.69
C GLY A 24 5.24 -9.87 9.36
N LYS A 25 6.23 -10.59 9.85
CA LYS A 25 7.39 -10.01 10.54
C LYS A 25 8.19 -9.07 9.62
N PRO A 26 9.03 -8.18 10.16
CA PRO A 26 9.95 -7.41 9.34
C PRO A 26 10.77 -8.29 8.40
N GLN A 27 11.02 -7.81 7.19
CA GLN A 27 11.87 -8.47 6.18
C GLN A 27 11.34 -9.79 5.61
N THR A 28 10.06 -10.12 5.78
CA THR A 28 9.41 -11.29 5.18
C THR A 28 8.96 -11.10 3.72
N GLY A 29 9.39 -10.03 3.05
CA GLY A 29 9.10 -9.80 1.63
C GLY A 29 7.77 -9.11 1.29
N LYS A 30 7.01 -8.60 2.28
CA LYS A 30 5.72 -7.91 2.08
C LYS A 30 5.77 -6.79 1.02
N THR A 31 6.74 -5.88 1.13
CA THR A 31 6.96 -4.80 0.15
C THR A 31 7.19 -5.36 -1.24
N ARG A 32 8.02 -6.41 -1.36
CA ARG A 32 8.30 -7.06 -2.65
C ARG A 32 7.06 -7.71 -3.25
N PHE A 33 6.23 -8.36 -2.42
CA PHE A 33 4.94 -8.90 -2.84
C PHE A 33 4.02 -7.80 -3.38
N CYS A 34 3.85 -6.70 -2.64
CA CYS A 34 3.02 -5.58 -3.07
C CYS A 34 3.54 -4.93 -4.35
N TYR A 35 4.85 -4.79 -4.51
CA TYR A 35 5.45 -4.20 -5.71
C TYR A 35 5.31 -5.11 -6.93
N GLY A 36 5.39 -6.44 -6.74
CA GLY A 36 5.01 -7.40 -7.77
C GLY A 36 3.57 -7.20 -8.24
N ALA A 37 2.64 -7.00 -7.32
CA ALA A 37 1.23 -6.71 -7.65
C ALA A 37 1.06 -5.36 -8.37
N VAL A 38 1.85 -4.34 -8.01
CA VAL A 38 1.89 -3.05 -8.72
C VAL A 38 2.32 -3.23 -10.18
N LEU A 39 3.42 -3.96 -10.41
CA LEU A 39 3.91 -4.24 -11.77
C LEU A 39 2.89 -5.03 -12.59
N GLU A 40 2.26 -6.04 -11.99
CA GLU A 40 1.19 -6.79 -12.67
C GLU A 40 -0.02 -5.92 -13.02
N ALA A 41 -0.44 -5.03 -12.11
CA ALA A 41 -1.53 -4.10 -12.37
C ALA A 41 -1.21 -3.20 -13.58
N VAL A 42 -0.01 -2.61 -13.63
CA VAL A 42 0.37 -1.73 -14.76
C VAL A 42 0.53 -2.51 -16.06
N ARG A 43 1.05 -3.74 -16.05
CA ARG A 43 1.11 -4.62 -17.25
C ARG A 43 -0.27 -4.93 -17.81
N SER A 44 -1.25 -5.10 -16.92
CA SER A 44 -2.65 -5.35 -17.31
C SER A 44 -3.40 -4.09 -17.77
N GLY A 45 -2.71 -2.95 -17.92
CA GLY A 45 -3.28 -1.68 -18.35
C GLY A 45 -4.10 -0.96 -17.25
N LYS A 46 -3.92 -1.35 -15.99
CA LYS A 46 -4.52 -0.68 -14.83
C LYS A 46 -3.58 0.37 -14.25
N LYS A 47 -4.14 1.28 -13.44
CA LYS A 47 -3.33 2.22 -12.68
C LYS A 47 -2.92 1.64 -11.33
N ALA A 48 -1.85 2.17 -10.76
CA ALA A 48 -1.40 1.85 -9.42
C ALA A 48 -1.06 3.12 -8.62
N LEU A 49 -1.48 3.18 -7.36
CA LEU A 49 -1.09 4.20 -6.39
C LEU A 49 -0.29 3.50 -5.28
N VAL A 50 0.93 3.96 -5.03
CA VAL A 50 1.73 3.50 -3.89
C VAL A 50 1.88 4.67 -2.92
N ILE A 51 1.29 4.52 -1.73
CA ILE A 51 1.43 5.46 -0.62
C ILE A 51 2.57 4.93 0.25
N ILE A 52 3.68 5.65 0.26
CA ILE A 52 4.91 5.22 0.94
C ILE A 52 5.12 6.02 2.22
N THR A 53 5.38 5.34 3.32
CA THR A 53 5.59 5.95 4.64
C THR A 53 6.92 5.57 5.27
N ASN A 54 7.59 4.52 4.76
CA ASN A 54 8.77 3.89 5.35
C ASN A 54 10.04 4.01 4.49
N LEU A 55 9.91 4.30 3.20
CA LEU A 55 11.02 4.41 2.25
C LEU A 55 10.93 5.72 1.47
N PRO A 56 12.08 6.28 1.01
CA PRO A 56 12.08 7.45 0.13
C PRO A 56 11.62 7.08 -1.29
N TYR A 57 11.05 8.06 -1.99
CA TYR A 57 10.55 7.92 -3.36
C TYR A 57 11.55 7.26 -4.34
N SER A 58 12.83 7.65 -4.28
CA SER A 58 13.87 7.13 -5.16
C SER A 58 14.12 5.64 -4.97
N GLU A 59 14.14 5.18 -3.72
CA GLU A 59 14.36 3.76 -3.39
C GLU A 59 13.18 2.91 -3.81
N VAL A 60 11.96 3.44 -3.70
CA VAL A 60 10.73 2.77 -4.15
C VAL A 60 10.76 2.59 -5.67
N LEU A 61 11.15 3.62 -6.41
CA LEU A 61 11.35 3.53 -7.86
C LEU A 61 12.45 2.54 -8.26
N ASP A 62 13.55 2.48 -7.50
CA ASP A 62 14.62 1.51 -7.73
C ASP A 62 14.15 0.08 -7.49
N ASN A 63 13.38 -0.14 -6.41
CA ASN A 63 12.77 -1.43 -6.09
C ASN A 63 11.75 -1.91 -7.13
N LEU A 64 11.04 -0.98 -7.79
CA LEU A 64 10.14 -1.27 -8.90
C LEU A 64 10.86 -1.41 -10.25
N GLY A 65 12.16 -1.08 -10.31
CA GLY A 65 12.99 -1.23 -11.50
C GLY A 65 12.62 -0.34 -12.68
N SER A 66 13.19 -0.65 -13.85
CA SER A 66 12.96 0.11 -15.10
C SER A 66 11.50 0.16 -15.52
N GLU A 67 10.75 -0.89 -15.22
CA GLU A 67 9.33 -0.99 -15.51
C GLU A 67 8.51 -0.02 -14.65
N GLY A 68 8.76 0.02 -13.34
CA GLY A 68 8.13 1.00 -12.45
C GLY A 68 8.41 2.44 -12.86
N LYS A 69 9.68 2.75 -13.17
CA LYS A 69 10.09 4.07 -13.67
C LYS A 69 9.34 4.46 -14.94
N SER A 70 9.23 3.53 -15.89
CA SER A 70 8.50 3.75 -17.14
C SER A 70 6.99 3.94 -16.91
N ALA A 71 6.40 3.16 -16.01
CA ALA A 71 4.98 3.27 -15.64
C ALA A 71 4.67 4.58 -14.92
N GLU A 72 5.58 5.08 -14.07
CA GLU A 72 5.45 6.37 -13.37
C GLU A 72 5.49 7.52 -14.38
N SER A 73 6.48 7.52 -15.27
CA SER A 73 6.62 8.54 -16.32
C SER A 73 5.42 8.56 -17.28
N ALA A 74 4.81 7.39 -17.54
CA ALA A 74 3.59 7.27 -18.35
C ALA A 74 2.30 7.64 -17.60
N GLY A 75 2.35 7.89 -16.29
CA GLY A 75 1.18 8.20 -15.45
C GLY A 75 0.28 7.00 -15.14
N ASN A 76 0.79 5.78 -15.31
CA ASN A 76 0.13 4.52 -14.95
C ASN A 76 0.44 4.13 -13.50
N LEU A 77 1.60 4.52 -12.98
CA LEU A 77 1.97 4.43 -11.58
C LEU A 77 2.00 5.83 -10.98
N THR A 78 1.45 6.00 -9.80
CA THR A 78 1.58 7.20 -8.97
C THR A 78 2.18 6.80 -7.63
N ILE A 79 3.20 7.51 -7.19
CA ILE A 79 3.77 7.32 -5.85
C ILE A 79 3.48 8.58 -5.03
N MET A 80 2.90 8.40 -3.86
CA MET A 80 2.64 9.45 -2.88
C MET A 80 3.66 9.34 -1.75
N ASP A 81 4.56 10.32 -1.65
CA ASP A 81 5.63 10.34 -0.66
C ASP A 81 5.17 10.91 0.69
N CYS A 82 5.10 10.05 1.69
CA CYS A 82 4.79 10.42 3.07
C CYS A 82 6.00 10.20 4.00
N TYR A 83 7.20 10.05 3.45
CA TYR A 83 8.43 9.73 4.19
C TYR A 83 9.44 10.89 4.18
N SER A 84 9.71 11.50 3.02
CA SER A 84 10.87 12.36 2.80
C SER A 84 10.94 13.59 3.73
N TRP A 85 9.79 14.05 4.23
CA TRP A 85 9.71 15.12 5.22
C TRP A 85 10.51 14.81 6.50
N ARG A 86 10.55 13.53 6.92
CA ARG A 86 11.20 13.07 8.15
C ARG A 86 12.72 13.27 8.13
N VAL A 87 13.30 13.12 6.95
CA VAL A 87 14.75 13.15 6.73
C VAL A 87 15.21 14.46 6.09
N GLY A 88 14.31 15.43 5.91
CA GLY A 88 14.61 16.72 5.29
C GLY A 88 15.01 16.62 3.82
N LEU A 89 14.69 15.49 3.17
CA LEU A 89 14.99 15.29 1.75
C LEU A 89 13.92 15.97 0.90
N LYS A 90 14.36 16.60 -0.19
CA LYS A 90 13.44 17.01 -1.25
C LYS A 90 12.97 15.76 -1.99
N THR A 91 11.66 15.63 -2.16
CA THR A 91 11.07 14.55 -2.94
C THR A 91 10.83 15.00 -4.38
N GLU A 92 11.05 14.08 -5.30
CA GLU A 92 10.67 14.22 -6.71
C GLU A 92 9.25 13.71 -6.97
N ALA A 93 8.59 13.12 -5.97
CA ALA A 93 7.23 12.65 -6.09
C ALA A 93 6.27 13.81 -6.37
N LYS A 94 5.37 13.59 -7.34
CA LYS A 94 4.32 14.57 -7.68
C LYS A 94 3.36 14.86 -6.53
N TYR A 95 3.18 13.89 -5.63
CA TYR A 95 2.31 13.99 -4.47
C TYR A 95 3.11 13.68 -3.23
N ALA A 96 3.03 14.56 -2.23
CA ALA A 96 3.69 14.37 -0.95
C ALA A 96 2.89 15.00 0.18
N VAL A 97 3.02 14.45 1.39
CA VAL A 97 2.51 15.05 2.63
C VAL A 97 3.68 15.53 3.48
N GLY A 98 3.51 16.71 4.08
CA GLY A 98 4.57 17.36 4.85
C GLY A 98 4.82 16.77 6.23
N GLN A 99 3.83 16.06 6.80
CA GLN A 99 3.90 15.40 8.11
C GLN A 99 2.94 14.20 8.14
N LEU A 100 3.28 13.13 8.88
CA LEU A 100 2.48 11.91 8.97
C LEU A 100 1.38 11.93 10.04
N ASP A 101 1.41 12.88 10.97
CA ASP A 101 0.36 13.08 11.98
C ASP A 101 -0.89 13.78 11.41
N ASP A 102 -0.79 14.38 10.22
CA ASP A 102 -1.92 14.92 9.48
C ASP A 102 -2.62 13.85 8.62
N LEU A 103 -3.25 12.89 9.29
CA LEU A 103 -4.06 11.85 8.64
C LEU A 103 -5.24 12.42 7.83
N SER A 104 -5.70 13.63 8.17
CA SER A 104 -6.78 14.30 7.45
C SER A 104 -6.33 14.74 6.05
N HIS A 105 -5.17 15.39 5.95
CA HIS A 105 -4.58 15.75 4.67
C HIS A 105 -4.21 14.51 3.85
N LEU A 106 -3.60 13.49 4.47
CA LEU A 106 -3.33 12.22 3.81
C LEU A 106 -4.60 11.60 3.23
N SER A 107 -5.68 11.51 4.02
CA SER A 107 -6.98 10.99 3.58
C SER A 107 -7.58 11.80 2.43
N ALA A 108 -7.53 13.14 2.50
CA ALA A 108 -8.05 14.01 1.45
C ALA A 108 -7.29 13.82 0.13
N LEU A 109 -5.96 13.75 0.19
CA LEU A 109 -5.12 13.56 -0.99
C LEU A 109 -5.28 12.17 -1.60
N ALA A 110 -5.23 11.12 -0.78
CA ALA A 110 -5.47 9.75 -1.22
C ALA A 110 -6.87 9.60 -1.82
N SER A 111 -7.88 10.24 -1.21
CA SER A 111 -9.25 10.23 -1.73
C SER A 111 -9.39 10.91 -3.07
N LYS A 112 -8.69 12.03 -3.28
CA LYS A 112 -8.66 12.72 -4.56
C LYS A 112 -8.07 11.83 -5.63
N LEU A 113 -6.91 11.20 -5.36
CA LEU A 113 -6.26 10.31 -6.32
C LEU A 113 -7.12 9.09 -6.64
N MET A 114 -7.64 8.40 -5.62
CA MET A 114 -8.47 7.20 -5.81
C MET A 114 -9.72 7.45 -6.66
N LYS A 115 -10.31 8.65 -6.62
CA LYS A 115 -11.49 8.98 -7.45
C LYS A 115 -11.18 9.09 -8.94
N ASP A 116 -9.95 9.45 -9.28
CA ASP A 116 -9.50 9.63 -10.67
C ASP A 116 -9.00 8.31 -11.29
N PHE A 117 -8.95 7.24 -10.51
CA PHE A 117 -8.42 5.95 -10.94
C PHE A 117 -9.50 5.12 -11.65
N PRO A 118 -9.17 4.47 -12.78
CA PRO A 118 -10.08 3.51 -13.41
C PRO A 118 -10.43 2.37 -12.44
N LYS A 119 -11.63 1.79 -12.61
CA LYS A 119 -12.03 0.60 -11.87
C LYS A 119 -10.99 -0.52 -11.96
N ARG A 120 -10.84 -1.22 -10.84
CA ARG A 120 -9.90 -2.33 -10.58
C ARG A 120 -8.43 -1.92 -10.58
N SER A 121 -8.14 -0.62 -10.47
CA SER A 121 -6.78 -0.14 -10.20
C SER A 121 -6.34 -0.52 -8.78
N LEU A 122 -5.03 -0.56 -8.57
CA LEU A 122 -4.43 -1.03 -7.33
C LEU A 122 -3.95 0.13 -6.45
N ILE A 123 -4.27 0.09 -5.16
CA ILE A 123 -3.73 0.97 -4.14
C ILE A 123 -2.86 0.13 -3.21
N VAL A 124 -1.68 0.62 -2.86
CA VAL A 124 -0.79 0.01 -1.86
C VAL A 124 -0.48 1.05 -0.81
N LEU A 125 -0.67 0.72 0.46
CA LEU A 125 -0.19 1.48 1.60
C LEU A 125 0.96 0.71 2.25
N ASP A 126 2.18 1.18 2.01
CA ASP A 126 3.41 0.61 2.55
C ASP A 126 4.09 1.67 3.44
N SER A 127 3.85 1.68 4.75
CA SER A 127 3.15 0.69 5.58
C SER A 127 2.21 1.35 6.59
N VAL A 128 1.17 0.61 6.97
CA VAL A 128 0.24 1.00 8.04
C VAL A 128 0.97 1.19 9.36
N THR A 129 1.90 0.28 9.68
CA THR A 129 2.66 0.30 10.94
C THR A 129 3.38 1.62 11.13
N THR A 130 3.93 2.22 10.07
CA THR A 130 4.65 3.49 10.21
C THR A 130 3.73 4.66 10.56
N LEU A 131 2.45 4.63 10.16
CA LEU A 131 1.48 5.65 10.55
C LEU A 131 1.30 5.68 12.07
N THR A 132 1.33 4.52 12.73
CA THR A 132 1.16 4.42 14.19
C THR A 132 2.34 5.00 14.99
N LEU A 133 3.49 5.23 14.35
CA LEU A 133 4.63 5.90 14.99
C LEU A 133 4.38 7.41 15.17
N HIS A 134 3.44 7.96 14.41
CA HIS A 134 3.16 9.39 14.36
C HIS A 134 1.69 9.72 14.72
N SER A 135 0.82 8.71 14.79
CA SER A 135 -0.60 8.86 15.08
C SER A 135 -1.07 7.75 16.02
N LYS A 136 -2.11 8.04 16.79
CA LYS A 136 -2.67 7.03 17.69
C LYS A 136 -3.26 5.85 16.91
N PRO A 137 -3.14 4.61 17.40
CA PRO A 137 -3.68 3.43 16.72
C PRO A 137 -5.17 3.59 16.33
N GLU A 138 -5.99 4.17 17.19
CA GLU A 138 -7.41 4.43 16.91
C GLU A 138 -7.65 5.36 15.73
N ASP A 139 -6.78 6.34 15.50
CA ASP A 139 -6.90 7.29 14.40
C ASP A 139 -6.41 6.68 13.09
N VAL A 140 -5.40 5.80 13.15
CA VAL A 140 -4.98 4.97 12.01
C VAL A 140 -6.10 4.01 11.60
N ILE A 141 -6.80 3.38 12.54
CA ILE A 141 -7.95 2.52 12.24
C ILE A 141 -9.08 3.31 11.55
N LYS A 142 -9.42 4.51 12.05
CA LYS A 142 -10.44 5.37 11.39
C LYS A 142 -10.01 5.76 9.98
N PHE A 143 -8.73 6.10 9.80
CA PHE A 143 -8.17 6.41 8.50
C PHE A 143 -8.32 5.23 7.52
N LEU A 144 -7.96 4.01 7.95
CA LEU A 144 -8.10 2.81 7.14
C LEU A 144 -9.57 2.51 6.80
N ASP A 145 -10.47 2.64 7.76
CA ASP A 145 -11.91 2.44 7.55
C ASP A 145 -12.44 3.35 6.42
N VAL A 146 -12.09 4.63 6.46
CA VAL A 146 -12.45 5.60 5.40
C VAL A 146 -11.78 5.25 4.07
N ALA A 147 -10.48 4.94 4.07
CA ALA A 147 -9.74 4.61 2.86
C ALA A 147 -10.29 3.35 2.18
N PHE A 148 -10.59 2.30 2.96
CA PHE A 148 -11.16 1.06 2.46
C PHE A 148 -12.60 1.24 1.98
N ALA A 149 -13.41 2.00 2.69
CA ALA A 149 -14.76 2.34 2.23
C ALA A 149 -14.74 3.06 0.88
N LEU A 150 -13.79 3.99 0.69
CA LEU A 150 -13.62 4.68 -0.59
C LEU A 150 -13.10 3.75 -1.69
N ALA A 151 -12.13 2.89 -1.39
CA ALA A 151 -11.63 1.90 -2.34
C ALA A 151 -12.75 0.98 -2.82
N ARG A 152 -13.60 0.47 -1.92
CA ARG A 152 -14.79 -0.31 -2.27
C ARG A 152 -15.78 0.47 -3.13
N LYS A 153 -16.09 1.71 -2.73
CA LYS A 153 -17.00 2.60 -3.49
C LYS A 153 -16.51 2.85 -4.93
N SER A 154 -15.21 2.94 -5.13
CA SER A 154 -14.57 3.20 -6.42
C SER A 154 -14.20 1.92 -7.20
N ASP A 155 -14.59 0.74 -6.71
CA ASP A 155 -14.22 -0.56 -7.30
C ASP A 155 -12.69 -0.73 -7.45
N LEU A 156 -11.92 -0.37 -6.42
CA LEU A 156 -10.46 -0.45 -6.38
C LEU A 156 -9.98 -1.65 -5.56
N LYS A 157 -8.76 -2.13 -5.85
CA LYS A 157 -8.05 -3.09 -5.00
C LYS A 157 -7.13 -2.34 -4.05
N PHE A 158 -7.02 -2.78 -2.81
CA PHE A 158 -6.20 -2.13 -1.79
C PHE A 158 -5.34 -3.15 -1.05
N LEU A 159 -4.03 -2.94 -0.99
CA LEU A 159 -3.10 -3.70 -0.15
C LEU A 159 -2.63 -2.82 1.00
N ALA A 160 -2.82 -3.30 2.23
CA ALA A 160 -2.37 -2.62 3.43
C ALA A 160 -1.26 -3.45 4.09
N VAL A 161 -0.02 -2.94 4.09
CA VAL A 161 1.13 -3.63 4.67
C VAL A 161 1.18 -3.36 6.17
N VAL A 162 1.21 -4.44 6.97
CA VAL A 162 1.26 -4.40 8.43
C VAL A 162 2.41 -5.27 8.93
N GLU A 163 3.23 -4.71 9.82
CA GLU A 163 4.27 -5.46 10.51
C GLU A 163 3.69 -6.21 11.70
N ASP A 164 3.91 -7.52 11.73
CA ASP A 164 3.57 -8.37 12.87
C ASP A 164 4.56 -8.14 14.03
N GLY A 165 4.05 -8.19 15.27
CA GLY A 165 4.82 -7.91 16.49
C GLY A 165 5.07 -6.42 16.80
N ALA A 166 4.69 -5.50 15.91
CA ALA A 166 4.79 -4.05 16.16
C ALA A 166 3.59 -3.48 16.95
N HIS A 167 2.50 -4.24 17.08
CA HIS A 167 1.24 -3.79 17.67
C HIS A 167 0.67 -4.84 18.62
N ASP A 168 -0.25 -4.41 19.48
CA ASP A 168 -1.05 -5.35 20.26
C ASP A 168 -1.98 -6.19 19.36
N ALA A 169 -2.42 -7.32 19.88
CA ALA A 169 -3.30 -8.24 19.17
C ALA A 169 -4.64 -7.60 18.79
N GLY A 170 -5.13 -6.62 19.56
CA GLY A 170 -6.39 -5.93 19.32
C GLY A 170 -6.35 -5.05 18.09
N PHE A 171 -5.24 -4.34 17.87
CA PHE A 171 -5.02 -3.52 16.68
C PHE A 171 -4.96 -4.38 15.41
N VAL A 172 -4.16 -5.45 15.43
CA VAL A 172 -4.04 -6.37 14.28
C VAL A 172 -5.39 -7.03 13.98
N ALA A 173 -6.12 -7.48 15.01
CA ALA A 173 -7.46 -8.05 14.84
C ALA A 173 -8.44 -7.06 14.20
N ARG A 174 -8.33 -5.76 14.53
CA ARG A 174 -9.17 -4.72 13.93
C ARG A 174 -8.87 -4.51 12.45
N ILE A 175 -7.59 -4.49 12.05
CA ILE A 175 -7.23 -4.42 10.63
C ILE A 175 -7.76 -5.66 9.89
N LYS A 176 -7.54 -6.86 10.43
CA LYS A 176 -8.05 -8.11 9.88
C LYS A 176 -9.58 -8.06 9.68
N SER A 177 -10.31 -7.46 10.62
CA SER A 177 -11.78 -7.31 10.52
C SER A 177 -12.25 -6.31 9.46
N LEU A 178 -11.39 -5.35 9.07
CA LEU A 178 -11.68 -4.36 8.04
C LEU A 178 -11.33 -4.86 6.63
N ALA A 179 -10.47 -5.88 6.53
CA ALA A 179 -10.02 -6.46 5.26
C ALA A 179 -10.98 -7.56 4.78
N ASP A 180 -11.02 -7.76 3.46
CA ASP A 180 -11.76 -8.85 2.85
C ASP A 180 -10.93 -10.15 2.82
N ASP A 181 -9.60 -10.00 2.66
CA ASP A 181 -8.63 -11.09 2.64
C ASP A 181 -7.38 -10.76 3.48
N ILE A 182 -6.69 -11.80 3.91
CA ILE A 182 -5.44 -11.69 4.67
C ILE A 182 -4.38 -12.53 3.95
N VAL A 183 -3.22 -11.90 3.69
CA VAL A 183 -2.01 -12.59 3.22
C VAL A 183 -1.00 -12.53 4.35
N GLU A 184 -0.61 -13.70 4.85
CA GLU A 184 0.42 -13.81 5.89
C GLU A 184 1.74 -14.21 5.22
N THR A 185 2.79 -13.42 5.45
CA THR A 185 4.13 -13.72 4.96
C THR A 185 4.96 -14.27 6.11
N ASP A 186 5.40 -15.51 5.98
CA ASP A 186 6.37 -16.10 6.88
C ASP A 186 7.76 -16.04 6.24
N SER A 187 8.78 -15.70 7.03
CA SER A 187 10.16 -15.99 6.64
C SER A 187 10.39 -17.48 6.88
N GLU A 188 10.62 -18.26 5.82
CA GLU A 188 11.47 -19.45 6.01
C GLU A 188 12.89 -18.95 6.37
N PRO A 189 13.57 -19.54 7.37
CA PRO A 189 14.99 -19.29 7.54
C PRO A 189 15.70 -19.74 6.26
N ALA A 190 16.53 -18.84 5.71
CA ALA A 190 17.43 -19.12 4.60
C ALA A 190 18.36 -20.31 4.89
#